data_AF-A0A090MAU5-F1
#
_entry.id   AF-A0A090MAU5-F1
#
_cell.length_a   1.000
_cell.length_b   1.000
_cell.length_c   1.000
_cell.angle_alpha   90.00
_cell.angle_beta   90.00
_cell.angle_gamma   90.00
#
_symmetry.space_group_name_H-M   'P 1'
#
loop_
_entity.id
_entity.type
_entity.pdbx_description
1 polymer ?
#
loop_
_entity_poly.entity_id
_entity_poly.type
_entity_poly.pdbx_seq_one_letter_code
_entity_poly.pdbx_strand_id
1 'polypeptide(L)'
;MRFALAPHRACAFTCARASRSRIRSRASSSSSSSSSNDASRLAKLTNLDDQTLAALGDEVLDARPLVKRMLLLRSLIRRGDVERMIACEPALVSRKITDEDLEYRARDALEAIELRVKWRNVAEFLVECEPGLLLGYGGQMRLDEIRDFAVEHEENLAAIAGDGEEWLSIPGQRWVSNFAISYY
;
A
#
# COMPACT_ATOMS: atom_id res chain seq x y z
N MET A 1 -9.38 17.58 39.86
CA MET A 1 -8.99 19.01 39.85
C MET A 1 -7.55 19.12 39.37
N ARG A 2 -7.30 20.16 38.55
CA ARG A 2 -6.02 20.65 37.98
C ARG A 2 -5.66 20.13 36.58
N PHE A 3 -5.90 21.06 35.65
CA PHE A 3 -5.41 21.21 34.28
C PHE A 3 -3.88 21.34 34.19
N ALA A 4 -3.31 20.88 33.07
CA ALA A 4 -2.16 21.49 32.39
C ALA A 4 -2.21 21.02 30.92
N LEU A 5 -2.79 21.78 29.98
CA LEU A 5 -2.18 22.82 29.14
C LEU A 5 -0.86 22.40 28.46
N ALA A 6 -0.94 22.21 27.14
CA ALA A 6 0.16 22.05 26.19
C ALA A 6 1.09 23.28 26.15
N PRO A 7 2.22 23.16 25.45
CA PRO A 7 2.38 24.06 24.31
C PRO A 7 2.93 23.38 23.05
N HIS A 8 2.35 23.81 21.92
CA HIS A 8 2.92 23.76 20.57
C HIS A 8 4.35 24.27 20.53
N ARG A 9 5.21 23.61 19.75
CA ARG A 9 6.37 24.24 19.11
C ARG A 9 6.36 23.94 17.61
N ALA A 10 5.88 24.93 16.86
CA ALA A 10 6.24 25.14 15.48
C ALA A 10 7.72 25.58 15.42
N CYS A 11 8.51 24.94 14.56
CA CYS A 11 9.82 25.44 14.13
C CYS A 11 9.68 25.90 12.67
N ALA A 12 9.68 27.21 12.48
CA ALA A 12 9.98 27.89 11.22
C ALA A 12 11.10 28.90 11.54
N PHE A 13 12.03 29.09 10.60
CA PHE A 13 13.08 30.14 10.41
C PHE A 13 14.24 29.42 9.67
N THR A 14 14.90 29.88 8.60
CA THR A 14 14.87 31.12 7.80
C THR A 14 15.71 30.93 6.52
N CYS A 15 15.47 31.80 5.54
CA CYS A 15 16.20 31.97 4.27
C CYS A 15 17.70 32.37 4.38
N ALA A 16 18.49 31.94 3.39
CA ALA A 16 19.58 32.65 2.68
C ALA A 16 20.25 31.64 1.69
N ARG A 17 20.78 31.93 0.50
CA ARG A 17 20.99 33.14 -0.31
C ARG A 17 21.53 32.67 -1.68
N ALA A 18 21.02 33.29 -2.74
CA ALA A 18 21.61 33.56 -4.06
C ALA A 18 22.39 32.48 -4.84
N SER A 19 21.95 32.23 -6.07
CA SER A 19 22.83 32.13 -7.24
C SER A 19 22.11 32.60 -8.50
N ARG A 20 22.71 33.57 -9.19
CA ARG A 20 22.30 34.07 -10.51
C ARG A 20 22.85 33.11 -11.58
N SER A 21 22.03 32.73 -12.55
CA SER A 21 22.46 32.65 -13.95
C SER A 21 21.25 32.80 -14.89
N ARG A 22 21.39 33.70 -15.86
CA ARG A 22 20.47 33.84 -17.00
C ARG A 22 20.88 32.82 -18.05
N ILE A 23 19.99 31.93 -18.46
CA ILE A 23 20.03 31.29 -19.78
C ILE A 23 18.60 31.19 -20.31
N ARG A 24 18.41 31.73 -21.52
CA ARG A 24 17.20 31.63 -22.35
C ARG A 24 17.03 30.19 -22.84
N SER A 25 15.85 29.60 -22.66
CA SER A 25 15.41 28.49 -23.54
C SER A 25 13.88 28.42 -23.59
N ARG A 26 13.36 28.63 -24.80
CA ARG A 26 12.15 28.02 -25.42
C ARG A 26 10.95 27.68 -24.52
N ALA A 27 9.86 28.39 -24.81
CA ALA A 27 8.52 27.85 -24.68
C ALA A 27 8.41 26.54 -25.50
N SER A 28 8.13 25.45 -24.81
CA SER A 28 7.64 24.19 -25.38
C SER A 28 6.25 23.99 -24.82
N SER A 29 5.28 24.66 -25.43
CA SER A 29 3.88 24.26 -25.38
C SER A 29 3.72 22.93 -26.11
N SER A 30 2.97 22.01 -25.49
CA SER A 30 2.34 20.79 -26.02
C SER A 30 2.93 19.43 -25.57
N SER A 31 2.51 18.96 -24.40
CA SER A 31 2.53 17.52 -24.03
C SER A 31 1.33 17.09 -23.17
N SER A 32 0.27 17.89 -23.10
CA SER A 32 -0.91 17.62 -22.26
C SER A 32 -1.97 16.73 -22.93
N SER A 33 -1.85 16.40 -24.22
CA SER A 33 -2.84 15.61 -24.97
C SER A 33 -2.53 14.12 -25.11
N SER A 34 -1.31 13.67 -24.80
CA SER A 34 -0.95 12.24 -24.80
C SER A 34 -1.26 11.57 -23.47
N SER A 35 -1.01 12.26 -22.35
CA SER A 35 -1.19 11.73 -20.99
C SER A 35 -2.66 11.34 -20.67
N SER A 36 -3.65 12.13 -21.10
CA SER A 36 -5.06 11.82 -20.81
C SER A 36 -5.59 10.59 -21.56
N ASN A 37 -5.06 10.34 -22.77
CA ASN A 37 -5.43 9.18 -23.58
C ASN A 37 -4.82 7.88 -23.05
N ASP A 38 -3.61 7.95 -22.49
CA ASP A 38 -2.96 6.78 -21.88
C ASP A 38 -3.61 6.43 -20.54
N ALA A 39 -3.92 7.41 -19.68
CA ALA A 39 -4.69 7.17 -18.44
C ALA A 39 -6.08 6.56 -18.72
N SER A 40 -6.80 7.07 -19.71
CA SER A 40 -8.11 6.54 -20.12
C SER A 40 -8.03 5.14 -20.75
N ARG A 41 -6.88 4.75 -21.31
CA ARG A 41 -6.63 3.39 -21.81
C ARG A 41 -6.23 2.45 -20.68
N LEU A 42 -5.45 2.93 -19.72
CA LEU A 42 -5.10 2.22 -18.51
C LEU A 42 -6.35 1.88 -17.69
N ALA A 43 -7.23 2.84 -17.43
CA ALA A 43 -8.51 2.63 -16.75
C ALA A 43 -9.46 1.64 -17.46
N LYS A 44 -9.24 1.36 -18.76
CA LYS A 44 -9.98 0.31 -19.50
C LYS A 44 -9.34 -1.07 -19.37
N LEU A 45 -8.05 -1.12 -19.04
CA LEU A 45 -7.28 -2.35 -18.87
C LEU A 45 -7.14 -2.75 -17.39
N THR A 46 -7.31 -1.80 -16.49
CA THR A 46 -7.24 -1.94 -15.04
C THR A 46 -8.49 -1.30 -14.43
N ASN A 47 -9.08 -1.89 -13.40
CA ASN A 47 -10.21 -1.25 -12.69
C ASN A 47 -9.74 -0.18 -11.68
N LEU A 48 -8.59 0.46 -11.95
CA LEU A 48 -8.06 1.52 -11.09
C LEU A 48 -8.84 2.80 -11.34
N ASP A 49 -9.17 3.51 -10.27
CA ASP A 49 -9.87 4.78 -10.34
C ASP A 49 -8.95 5.92 -10.82
N ASP A 50 -9.57 6.98 -11.36
CA ASP A 50 -8.87 8.13 -11.93
C ASP A 50 -7.99 8.85 -10.89
N GLN A 51 -8.32 8.79 -9.59
CA GLN A 51 -7.52 9.43 -8.54
C GLN A 51 -6.24 8.63 -8.27
N THR A 52 -6.34 7.31 -8.18
CA THR A 52 -5.16 6.43 -8.07
C THR A 52 -4.23 6.59 -9.28
N LEU A 53 -4.78 6.63 -10.49
CA LEU A 53 -4.01 6.88 -11.71
C LEU A 53 -3.32 8.26 -11.70
N ALA A 54 -3.99 9.29 -11.19
CA ALA A 54 -3.40 10.62 -11.05
C ALA A 54 -2.33 10.70 -9.96
N ALA A 55 -2.52 10.02 -8.83
CA ALA A 55 -1.56 9.95 -7.72
C ALA A 55 -0.26 9.26 -8.13
N LEU A 56 -0.34 8.30 -9.04
CA LEU A 56 0.82 7.61 -9.59
C LEU A 56 1.67 8.49 -10.54
N GLY A 57 1.09 9.56 -11.12
CA GLY A 57 1.80 10.58 -11.89
C GLY A 57 2.70 10.05 -13.02
N ASP A 58 3.87 10.66 -13.22
CA ASP A 58 4.90 10.23 -14.19
C ASP A 58 5.71 9.00 -13.72
N GLU A 59 5.47 8.49 -12.50
CA GLU A 59 6.16 7.31 -11.95
C GLU A 59 5.50 5.97 -12.33
N VAL A 60 4.38 6.02 -13.07
CA VAL A 60 3.60 4.87 -13.55
C VAL A 60 4.39 4.03 -14.53
N LEU A 61 4.44 2.71 -14.33
CA LEU A 61 4.86 1.76 -15.37
C LEU A 61 3.99 1.91 -16.62
N ASP A 62 4.57 1.81 -17.81
CA ASP A 62 3.79 1.74 -19.05
C ASP A 62 2.69 0.65 -18.95
N ALA A 63 1.65 0.73 -19.77
CA ALA A 63 0.47 -0.13 -19.65
C ALA A 63 0.77 -1.65 -19.56
N ARG A 64 1.75 -2.13 -20.31
CA ARG A 64 2.17 -3.54 -20.26
C ARG A 64 2.81 -3.92 -18.92
N PRO A 65 3.88 -3.24 -18.45
CA PRO A 65 4.45 -3.56 -17.15
C PRO A 65 3.49 -3.31 -15.98
N LEU A 66 2.55 -2.35 -16.05
CA LEU A 66 1.50 -2.22 -15.03
C LEU A 66 0.62 -3.47 -14.95
N VAL A 67 0.11 -3.95 -16.08
CA VAL A 67 -0.71 -5.19 -16.11
C VAL A 67 0.09 -6.39 -15.60
N LYS A 68 1.36 -6.52 -15.99
CA LYS A 68 2.25 -7.58 -15.48
C LYS A 68 2.40 -7.50 -13.95
N ARG A 69 2.60 -6.28 -13.40
CA ARG A 69 2.70 -6.02 -11.96
C ARG A 69 1.41 -6.39 -11.22
N MET A 70 0.25 -6.03 -11.77
CA MET A 70 -1.04 -6.40 -11.18
C MET A 70 -1.25 -7.92 -11.18
N LEU A 71 -0.85 -8.62 -12.25
CA LEU A 71 -0.91 -10.08 -12.31
C LEU A 71 0.02 -10.73 -11.29
N LEU A 72 1.22 -10.18 -11.10
CA LEU A 72 2.14 -10.61 -10.06
C LEU A 72 1.49 -10.46 -8.67
N LEU A 73 0.93 -9.29 -8.35
CA LEU A 73 0.24 -9.05 -7.07
C LEU A 73 -0.94 -10.02 -6.86
N ARG A 74 -1.75 -10.29 -7.88
CA ARG A 74 -2.83 -11.29 -7.82
C ARG A 74 -2.32 -12.72 -7.61
N SER A 75 -1.12 -13.03 -8.08
CA SER A 75 -0.51 -14.35 -7.85
C SER A 75 0.03 -14.50 -6.42
N LEU A 76 0.47 -13.39 -5.80
CA LEU A 76 0.97 -13.35 -4.43
C LEU A 76 -0.18 -13.35 -3.41
N ILE A 77 -1.22 -12.54 -3.64
CA ILE A 77 -2.39 -12.44 -2.77
C ILE A 77 -3.62 -12.80 -3.60
N ARG A 78 -4.00 -14.09 -3.54
CA ARG A 78 -5.02 -14.66 -4.43
C ARG A 78 -6.42 -14.12 -4.17
N ARG A 79 -6.75 -13.81 -2.92
CA ARG A 79 -8.10 -13.45 -2.49
C ARG A 79 -8.28 -11.96 -2.20
N GLY A 80 -7.19 -11.21 -2.13
CA GLY A 80 -7.20 -9.79 -1.80
C GLY A 80 -7.58 -8.90 -2.98
N ASP A 81 -8.14 -7.75 -2.67
CA ASP A 81 -8.44 -6.69 -3.65
C ASP A 81 -7.15 -5.92 -4.04
N VAL A 82 -6.52 -6.34 -5.13
CA VAL A 82 -5.30 -5.71 -5.66
C VAL A 82 -5.54 -4.26 -6.09
N GLU A 83 -6.73 -3.92 -6.59
CA GLU A 83 -7.03 -2.54 -6.97
C GLU A 83 -7.03 -1.62 -5.75
N ARG A 84 -7.69 -2.05 -4.67
CA ARG A 84 -7.67 -1.35 -3.39
C ARG A 84 -6.26 -1.26 -2.82
N MET A 85 -5.48 -2.34 -2.88
CA MET A 85 -4.10 -2.34 -2.39
C MET A 85 -3.23 -1.29 -3.10
N ILE A 86 -3.38 -1.14 -4.42
CA ILE A 86 -2.65 -0.13 -5.20
C ILE A 86 -3.13 1.28 -4.86
N ALA A 87 -4.43 1.46 -4.64
CA ALA A 87 -4.97 2.75 -4.19
C ALA A 87 -4.42 3.17 -2.81
N CYS A 88 -4.26 2.20 -1.90
CA CYS A 88 -3.68 2.42 -0.58
C CYS A 88 -2.16 2.60 -0.60
N GLU A 89 -1.44 1.83 -1.41
CA GLU A 89 0.01 1.90 -1.56
C GLU A 89 0.43 1.95 -3.05
N PRO A 90 0.46 3.15 -3.65
CA PRO A 90 0.84 3.34 -5.04
C PRO A 90 2.27 2.89 -5.35
N ALA A 91 3.16 2.81 -4.36
CA ALA A 91 4.54 2.39 -4.56
C ALA A 91 4.67 0.93 -5.04
N LEU A 92 3.64 0.09 -4.84
CA LEU A 92 3.58 -1.29 -5.36
C LEU A 92 3.74 -1.35 -6.89
N VAL A 93 3.29 -0.32 -7.61
CA VAL A 93 3.37 -0.26 -9.07
C VAL A 93 4.37 0.80 -9.56
N SER A 94 5.23 1.30 -8.67
CA SER A 94 6.25 2.28 -9.02
C SER A 94 7.36 1.66 -9.89
N ARG A 95 7.94 2.48 -10.78
CA ARG A 95 9.16 2.14 -11.54
C ARG A 95 10.40 1.95 -10.65
N LYS A 96 10.38 2.40 -9.40
CA LYS A 96 11.52 2.31 -8.47
C LYS A 96 11.82 0.88 -8.00
N ILE A 97 10.84 -0.02 -8.11
CA ILE A 97 10.97 -1.42 -7.72
C ILE A 97 10.82 -2.33 -8.95
N THR A 98 11.73 -3.28 -9.09
CA THR A 98 11.66 -4.31 -10.13
C THR A 98 10.61 -5.36 -9.76
N ASP A 99 10.12 -6.12 -10.76
CA ASP A 99 9.16 -7.18 -10.49
C ASP A 99 9.78 -8.27 -9.59
N GLU A 100 11.05 -8.57 -9.83
CA GLU A 100 11.83 -9.57 -9.10
C GLU A 100 12.06 -9.16 -7.63
N ASP A 101 12.42 -7.90 -7.39
CA ASP A 101 12.61 -7.38 -6.03
C ASP A 101 11.28 -7.34 -5.26
N LEU A 102 10.18 -6.94 -5.92
CA LEU A 102 8.86 -6.95 -5.32
C LEU A 102 8.43 -8.37 -4.98
N GLU A 103 8.59 -9.32 -5.90
CA GLU A 103 8.23 -10.72 -5.67
C GLU A 103 9.02 -11.32 -4.49
N TYR A 104 10.33 -11.06 -4.43
CA TYR A 104 11.18 -11.51 -3.33
C TYR A 104 10.69 -10.94 -1.99
N ARG A 105 10.52 -9.62 -1.89
CA ARG A 105 10.07 -8.96 -0.66
C ARG A 105 8.67 -9.38 -0.25
N ALA A 106 7.77 -9.50 -1.20
CA ALA A 106 6.39 -9.92 -0.94
C ALA A 106 6.34 -11.34 -0.37
N ARG A 107 7.13 -12.27 -0.91
CA ARG A 107 7.22 -13.64 -0.38
C ARG A 107 7.80 -13.67 1.03
N ASP A 108 8.88 -12.93 1.28
CA ASP A 108 9.48 -12.82 2.60
C ASP A 108 8.50 -12.24 3.62
N ALA A 109 7.76 -11.18 3.26
CA ALA A 109 6.73 -10.60 4.11
C ALA A 109 5.58 -11.57 4.38
N LEU A 110 5.09 -12.27 3.36
CA LEU A 110 4.00 -13.25 3.51
C LEU A 110 4.42 -14.41 4.41
N GLU A 111 5.62 -14.98 4.20
CA GLU A 111 6.18 -16.03 5.06
C GLU A 111 6.30 -15.54 6.51
N ALA A 112 6.82 -14.32 6.71
CA ALA A 112 6.95 -13.75 8.04
C ALA A 112 5.60 -13.55 8.75
N ILE A 113 4.54 -13.21 8.02
CA ILE A 113 3.18 -13.07 8.57
C ILE A 113 2.57 -14.44 8.83
N GLU A 114 2.73 -15.41 7.95
CA GLU A 114 2.24 -16.79 8.13
C GLU A 114 2.84 -17.47 9.37
N LEU A 115 4.09 -17.14 9.73
CA LEU A 115 4.70 -17.60 10.99
C LEU A 115 4.05 -17.03 12.24
N ARG A 116 3.25 -15.97 12.12
CA ARG A 116 2.66 -15.23 13.25
C ARG A 116 1.14 -15.36 13.31
N VAL A 117 0.50 -15.51 12.14
CA VAL A 117 -0.95 -15.61 12.00
C VAL A 117 -1.28 -16.99 11.45
N LYS A 118 -1.95 -17.81 12.27
CA LYS A 118 -2.25 -19.21 11.95
C LYS A 118 -3.16 -19.39 10.73
N TRP A 119 -4.04 -18.43 10.47
CA TRP A 119 -5.04 -18.53 9.42
C TRP A 119 -4.65 -17.72 8.19
N ARG A 120 -4.54 -18.42 7.06
CA ARG A 120 -4.07 -17.83 5.80
C ARG A 120 -4.98 -16.71 5.29
N ASN A 121 -6.31 -16.85 5.42
CA ASN A 121 -7.25 -15.80 5.03
C ASN A 121 -7.09 -14.53 5.87
N VAL A 122 -6.81 -14.65 7.16
CA VAL A 122 -6.52 -13.51 8.04
C VAL A 122 -5.19 -12.87 7.65
N ALA A 123 -4.14 -13.68 7.43
CA ALA A 123 -2.83 -13.19 6.99
C ALA A 123 -2.95 -12.39 5.67
N GLU A 124 -3.58 -12.96 4.65
CA GLU A 124 -3.80 -12.29 3.36
C GLU A 124 -4.66 -11.02 3.52
N PHE A 125 -5.69 -11.03 4.38
CA PHE A 125 -6.52 -9.85 4.61
C PHE A 125 -5.77 -8.72 5.34
N LEU A 126 -4.89 -9.05 6.28
CA LEU A 126 -4.02 -8.06 6.93
C LEU A 126 -3.13 -7.36 5.89
N VAL A 127 -2.58 -8.13 4.93
CA VAL A 127 -1.78 -7.56 3.85
C VAL A 127 -2.63 -6.76 2.85
N GLU A 128 -3.87 -7.17 2.56
CA GLU A 128 -4.77 -6.34 1.76
C GLU A 128 -4.97 -4.96 2.39
N CYS A 129 -5.11 -4.92 3.72
CA CYS A 129 -5.34 -3.67 4.42
C CYS A 129 -4.06 -2.84 4.62
N GLU A 130 -2.90 -3.49 4.75
CA GLU A 130 -1.57 -2.86 4.86
C GLU A 130 -0.63 -3.33 3.74
N PRO A 131 -0.88 -2.91 2.49
CA PRO A 131 -0.10 -3.36 1.33
C PRO A 131 1.38 -2.96 1.39
N GLY A 132 1.73 -1.94 2.18
CA GLY A 132 3.12 -1.54 2.43
C GLY A 132 3.98 -2.64 3.07
N LEU A 133 3.38 -3.63 3.73
CA LEU A 133 4.09 -4.80 4.25
C LEU A 133 4.85 -5.55 3.14
N LEU A 134 4.29 -5.62 1.93
CA LEU A 134 4.95 -6.24 0.76
C LEU A 134 6.21 -5.49 0.31
N LEU A 135 6.33 -4.22 0.68
CA LEU A 135 7.51 -3.39 0.40
C LEU A 135 8.53 -3.40 1.55
N GLY A 136 8.18 -4.06 2.66
CA GLY A 136 8.95 -4.10 3.91
C GLY A 136 8.70 -2.92 4.85
N TYR A 137 7.60 -2.16 4.66
CA TYR A 137 7.26 -1.06 5.55
C TYR A 137 6.87 -1.58 6.94
N GLY A 138 7.17 -0.81 7.99
CA GLY A 138 6.98 -1.20 9.39
C GLY A 138 8.01 -2.20 9.92
N GLY A 139 8.60 -3.03 9.06
CA GLY A 139 9.66 -3.97 9.40
C GLY A 139 9.29 -4.92 10.54
N GLN A 140 10.30 -5.33 11.33
CA GLN A 140 10.11 -6.28 12.42
C GLN A 140 9.13 -5.79 13.50
N MET A 141 9.10 -4.49 13.78
CA MET A 141 8.21 -3.91 14.80
C MET A 141 6.74 -4.17 14.45
N ARG A 142 6.34 -3.86 13.21
CA ARG A 142 4.96 -4.10 12.77
C ARG A 142 4.61 -5.60 12.74
N LEU A 143 5.56 -6.44 12.35
CA LEU A 143 5.38 -7.89 12.40
C LEU A 143 5.18 -8.39 13.84
N ASP A 144 5.88 -7.83 14.83
CA ASP A 144 5.69 -8.19 16.23
C ASP A 144 4.34 -7.70 16.77
N GLU A 145 3.87 -6.52 16.35
CA GLU A 145 2.51 -6.05 16.66
C GLU A 145 1.43 -6.97 16.07
N ILE A 146 1.60 -7.44 14.83
CA ILE A 146 0.69 -8.40 14.20
C ILE A 146 0.67 -9.72 14.99
N ARG A 147 1.83 -10.19 15.45
CA ARG A 147 1.92 -11.38 16.32
C ARG A 147 1.17 -11.15 17.63
N ASP A 148 1.41 -10.03 18.29
CA ASP A 148 0.84 -9.74 19.59
C ASP A 148 -0.70 -9.60 19.48
N PHE A 149 -1.19 -8.94 18.43
CA PHE A 149 -2.61 -8.91 18.05
C PHE A 149 -3.19 -10.32 17.83
N ALA A 150 -2.48 -11.17 17.07
CA ALA A 150 -2.95 -12.51 16.74
C ALA A 150 -3.02 -13.43 17.99
N VAL A 151 -2.10 -13.23 18.94
CA VAL A 151 -2.09 -13.94 20.23
C VAL A 151 -3.18 -13.41 21.15
N GLU A 152 -3.33 -12.09 21.28
CA GLU A 152 -4.33 -11.46 22.15
C GLU A 152 -5.75 -11.83 21.74
N HIS A 153 -6.00 -11.97 20.44
CA HIS A 153 -7.34 -12.20 19.89
C HIS A 153 -7.50 -13.56 19.21
N GLU A 154 -6.71 -14.56 19.61
CA GLU A 154 -6.69 -15.87 18.96
C GLU A 154 -8.09 -16.50 18.86
N GLU A 155 -8.89 -16.46 19.92
CA GLU A 155 -10.24 -17.03 19.94
C GLU A 155 -11.19 -16.33 18.96
N ASN A 156 -11.09 -15.00 18.85
CA ASN A 156 -11.89 -14.22 17.92
C ASN A 156 -11.48 -14.51 16.47
N LEU A 157 -10.17 -14.56 16.21
CA LEU A 157 -9.64 -14.88 14.90
C LEU A 157 -10.01 -16.30 14.48
N ALA A 158 -9.98 -17.28 15.39
CA ALA A 158 -10.44 -18.63 15.12
C ALA A 158 -11.92 -18.67 14.69
N ALA A 159 -12.78 -17.92 15.38
CA ALA A 159 -14.19 -17.84 15.05
C ALA A 159 -14.46 -17.13 13.71
N ILE A 160 -13.65 -16.10 13.38
CA ILE A 160 -13.78 -15.31 12.14
C ILE A 160 -13.21 -16.03 10.93
N ALA A 161 -12.06 -16.68 11.10
CA ALA A 161 -11.31 -17.32 10.03
C ALA A 161 -11.91 -18.65 9.56
N GLY A 162 -12.66 -19.34 10.43
CA GLY A 162 -13.19 -20.66 10.12
C GLY A 162 -12.07 -21.66 9.86
N ASP A 163 -12.10 -22.30 8.69
CA ASP A 163 -11.06 -23.24 8.23
C ASP A 163 -9.81 -22.55 7.67
N GLY A 164 -9.85 -21.23 7.43
CA GLY A 164 -8.76 -20.45 6.85
C GLY A 164 -8.69 -20.49 5.31
N GLU A 165 -9.51 -21.31 4.65
CA GLU A 165 -9.51 -21.55 3.20
C GLU A 165 -10.43 -20.58 2.47
N GLU A 166 -11.60 -20.29 3.04
CA GLU A 166 -12.51 -19.28 2.49
C GLU A 166 -12.07 -17.85 2.84
N TRP A 167 -12.49 -16.88 2.02
CA TRP A 167 -12.23 -15.47 2.32
C TRP A 167 -13.05 -15.00 3.52
N LEU A 168 -12.53 -14.01 4.26
CA LEU A 168 -13.20 -13.49 5.43
C LEU A 168 -14.57 -12.92 5.05
N SER A 169 -15.59 -13.22 5.88
CA SER A 169 -16.91 -12.59 5.76
C SER A 169 -16.82 -11.08 6.00
N ILE A 170 -17.76 -10.30 5.48
CA ILE A 170 -17.79 -8.83 5.67
C ILE A 170 -17.71 -8.43 7.16
N PRO A 171 -18.44 -9.08 8.10
CA PRO A 171 -18.27 -8.81 9.53
C PRO A 171 -16.86 -9.11 10.04
N GLY A 172 -16.26 -10.22 9.60
CA GLY A 172 -14.90 -10.60 9.96
C GLY A 172 -13.86 -9.59 9.48
N GLN A 173 -13.97 -9.17 8.22
CA GLN A 173 -13.13 -8.13 7.63
C GLN A 173 -13.17 -6.83 8.45
N ARG A 174 -14.39 -6.36 8.78
CA ARG A 174 -14.58 -5.15 9.59
C ARG A 174 -13.96 -5.28 10.98
N TRP A 175 -14.11 -6.45 11.60
CA TRP A 175 -13.54 -6.71 12.91
C TRP A 175 -12.01 -6.63 12.86
N VAL A 176 -11.38 -7.36 11.93
CA VAL A 176 -9.92 -7.35 11.78
C VAL A 176 -9.40 -5.95 11.48
N SER A 177 -10.01 -5.20 10.55
CA SER A 177 -9.57 -3.83 10.24
C SER A 177 -9.69 -2.87 11.44
N ASN A 178 -10.73 -3.00 12.27
CA ASN A 178 -10.91 -2.11 13.42
C ASN A 178 -9.87 -2.37 14.53
N PHE A 179 -9.54 -3.63 14.79
CA PHE A 179 -8.67 -3.98 15.92
C PHE A 179 -7.20 -4.11 15.54
N ALA A 180 -6.87 -4.58 14.35
CA ALA A 180 -5.47 -4.72 13.92
C ALA A 180 -4.86 -3.40 13.43
N ILE A 181 -5.67 -2.53 12.81
CA ILE A 181 -5.17 -1.41 11.98
C ILE A 181 -5.55 -0.05 12.56
N SER A 182 -6.75 0.09 13.12
CA SER A 182 -7.18 1.38 13.69
C SER A 182 -6.68 1.59 15.13
N TYR A 183 -6.10 0.57 15.74
CA TYR A 183 -5.66 0.59 17.14
C TYR A 183 -4.15 0.88 17.32
N TYR A 184 -3.37 0.77 16.24
CA TYR A 184 -1.91 0.97 16.18
C TYR A 184 -1.56 2.03 15.13
#